data_AF-A0A9D7U128-F1
#
_entry.id   AF-A0A9D7U128-F1
#
_cell.length_a   1.000
_cell.length_b   1.000
_cell.length_c   1.000
_cell.angle_alpha   90.00
_cell.angle_beta   90.00
_cell.angle_gamma   90.00
#
_symmetry.space_group_name_H-M   'P 1'
#
loop_
_entity.id
_entity.type
_entity.pdbx_description
1 polymer ?
#
loop_
_entity_poly.entity_id
_entity_poly.type
_entity_poly.pdbx_seq_one_letter_code
_entity_poly.pdbx_strand_id
1 'polypeptide(L)'
;MFNQFKPIDIKWIKNVSSPTEDSYILVPSDNFQLYFPDIHETNAGSPQEGEIILLFQKIGLKKVFTHLVSPTDNSQAKEDKTREKHRFYRNVRIIAATPLHKIIEVSSTPWKEVNFQGIGMGNVCEIKNINSVNDNNYDDLINDVWKRFTPFFR
;
A
#
# COMPACT_ATOMS: atom_id res chain seq x y z
N MET A 1 4.94 15.40 14.54
CA MET A 1 3.76 15.28 15.43
C MET A 1 2.94 14.11 14.90
N PHE A 2 3.24 12.88 15.34
CA PHE A 2 2.71 11.62 14.76
C PHE A 2 1.49 11.04 15.48
N ASN A 3 0.87 11.83 16.36
CA ASN A 3 -0.14 11.35 17.31
C ASN A 3 -1.51 10.99 16.71
N GLN A 4 -1.64 10.84 15.38
CA GLN A 4 -2.95 10.66 14.76
C GLN A 4 -3.23 9.25 14.24
N PHE A 5 -2.21 8.53 13.74
CA PHE A 5 -2.40 7.20 13.16
C PHE A 5 -2.16 6.07 14.17
N LYS A 6 -2.88 4.96 14.00
CA LYS A 6 -2.84 3.74 14.78
C LYS A 6 -2.78 2.53 13.84
N PRO A 7 -2.37 1.34 14.34
CA PRO A 7 -2.37 0.11 13.53
C PRO A 7 -3.70 -0.16 12.81
N ILE A 8 -4.82 0.12 13.48
CA ILE A 8 -6.18 -0.11 12.96
C ILE A 8 -6.52 0.75 11.74
N ASP A 9 -5.76 1.81 11.49
CA ASP A 9 -5.94 2.66 10.32
C ASP A 9 -5.35 1.99 9.05
N ILE A 10 -4.51 0.96 9.19
CA ILE A 10 -4.10 0.08 8.08
C ILE A 10 -5.29 -0.78 7.67
N LYS A 11 -6.05 -0.28 6.70
CA LYS A 11 -7.25 -0.94 6.17
C LYS A 11 -7.07 -1.47 4.77
N TRP A 12 -6.17 -0.87 4.02
CA TRP A 12 -6.02 -1.13 2.59
C TRP A 12 -4.66 -1.72 2.28
N ILE A 13 -4.61 -2.53 1.22
CA ILE A 13 -3.38 -3.02 0.65
C ILE A 13 -3.43 -2.85 -0.87
N LYS A 14 -2.31 -2.41 -1.45
CA LYS A 14 -2.17 -2.21 -2.89
C LYS A 14 -0.89 -2.84 -3.39
N ASN A 15 -1.02 -3.60 -4.47
CA ASN A 15 0.14 -4.05 -5.24
C ASN A 15 0.66 -2.88 -6.09
N VAL A 16 1.94 -2.59 -6.04
CA VAL A 16 2.59 -1.68 -6.98
C VAL A 16 3.60 -2.47 -7.79
N SER A 17 3.59 -2.28 -9.11
CA SER A 17 4.57 -2.89 -10.01
C SER A 17 5.19 -1.80 -10.88
N SER A 18 6.50 -1.86 -11.09
CA SER A 18 7.18 -1.18 -12.19
C SER A 18 7.97 -2.19 -13.00
N PRO A 19 8.23 -1.90 -14.29
CA PRO A 19 9.20 -2.67 -15.09
C PRO A 19 10.59 -2.74 -14.45
N THR A 20 10.95 -1.76 -13.64
CA THR A 20 12.23 -1.61 -12.94
C THR A 20 12.22 -2.13 -11.50
N GLU A 21 11.08 -2.66 -11.03
CA GLU A 21 10.89 -3.26 -9.69
C GLU A 21 11.19 -2.32 -8.50
N ASP A 22 11.09 -1.02 -8.71
CA ASP A 22 11.41 0.06 -7.75
C ASP A 22 10.28 1.09 -7.56
N SER A 23 9.06 0.73 -7.96
CA SER A 23 7.88 1.59 -7.89
C SER A 23 7.79 2.29 -6.54
N TYR A 24 7.92 3.62 -6.59
CA TYR A 24 7.84 4.53 -5.44
C TYR A 24 8.90 4.33 -4.36
N ILE A 25 9.96 3.56 -4.57
CA ILE A 25 11.01 3.36 -3.55
C ILE A 25 11.89 4.62 -3.37
N LEU A 26 12.12 5.37 -4.44
CA LEU A 26 13.00 6.54 -4.46
C LEU A 26 12.23 7.86 -4.60
N VAL A 27 11.01 7.96 -4.06
CA VAL A 27 10.26 9.22 -4.17
C VAL A 27 10.96 10.32 -3.35
N PRO A 28 11.36 11.44 -3.98
CA PRO A 28 12.12 12.50 -3.30
C PRO A 28 11.24 13.35 -2.37
N SER A 29 9.92 13.16 -2.44
CA SER A 29 8.91 13.92 -1.70
C SER A 29 8.13 12.98 -0.80
N ASP A 30 7.71 13.48 0.37
CA ASP A 30 6.77 12.78 1.24
C ASP A 30 5.38 12.65 0.62
N ASN A 31 5.09 13.36 -0.46
CA ASN A 31 3.83 13.28 -1.20
C ASN A 31 4.08 12.85 -2.64
N PHE A 32 3.20 11.97 -3.16
CA PHE A 32 3.27 11.53 -4.55
C PHE A 32 1.92 11.08 -5.10
N GLN A 33 1.86 10.87 -6.41
CA GLN A 33 0.69 10.35 -7.10
C GLN A 33 0.75 8.83 -7.14
N LEU A 34 -0.13 8.18 -6.39
CA LEU A 34 -0.29 6.73 -6.42
C LEU A 34 -1.24 6.37 -7.56
N TYR A 35 -0.71 5.76 -8.61
CA TYR A 35 -1.50 5.40 -9.80
C TYR A 35 -2.20 4.04 -9.67
N PHE A 36 -3.34 3.92 -10.34
CA PHE A 36 -4.20 2.74 -10.40
C PHE A 36 -4.43 2.34 -11.85
N PRO A 37 -4.49 1.03 -12.16
CA PRO A 37 -4.91 0.56 -13.47
C PRO A 37 -6.33 1.02 -13.79
N ASP A 38 -6.60 1.30 -15.05
CA ASP A 38 -7.91 1.77 -15.52
C ASP A 38 -9.05 0.80 -15.17
N ILE A 39 -8.78 -0.51 -15.17
CA ILE A 39 -9.75 -1.55 -14.78
C ILE A 39 -10.17 -1.50 -13.30
N HIS A 40 -9.47 -0.70 -12.47
CA HIS A 40 -9.71 -0.56 -11.03
C HIS A 40 -10.00 0.89 -10.63
N GLU A 41 -10.47 1.72 -11.56
CA GLU A 41 -10.86 3.11 -11.31
C GLU A 41 -11.75 3.27 -10.08
N THR A 42 -12.81 2.46 -9.97
CA THR A 42 -13.76 2.53 -8.85
C THR A 42 -13.08 2.31 -7.50
N ASN A 43 -12.09 1.41 -7.44
CA ASN A 43 -11.38 1.10 -6.21
C ASN A 43 -10.34 2.18 -5.85
N ALA A 44 -9.86 2.96 -6.82
CA ALA A 44 -8.91 4.05 -6.59
C ALA A 44 -9.50 5.16 -5.69
N GLY A 45 -10.82 5.34 -5.73
CA GLY A 45 -11.55 6.27 -4.87
C GLY A 45 -11.84 5.76 -3.45
N SER A 46 -11.69 4.45 -3.19
CA SER A 46 -12.20 3.85 -1.96
C SER A 46 -11.45 4.27 -0.69
N PRO A 47 -10.09 4.28 -0.65
CA PRO A 47 -9.37 4.71 0.54
C PRO A 47 -9.63 6.20 0.84
N GLN A 48 -9.93 6.50 2.10
CA GLN A 48 -10.20 7.85 2.58
C GLN A 48 -8.99 8.47 3.32
N GLU A 49 -8.99 9.78 3.46
CA GLU A 49 -8.05 10.50 4.33
C GLU A 49 -8.14 9.96 5.77
N GLY A 50 -6.99 9.75 6.39
CA GLY A 50 -6.91 9.13 7.73
C GLY A 50 -6.89 7.60 7.71
N GLU A 51 -7.10 6.97 6.55
CA GLU A 51 -6.85 5.55 6.35
C GLU A 51 -5.46 5.32 5.74
N ILE A 52 -4.89 4.15 6.01
CA ILE A 52 -3.57 3.75 5.55
C ILE A 52 -3.69 2.63 4.52
N ILE A 53 -2.92 2.80 3.45
CA ILE A 53 -2.68 1.84 2.39
C ILE A 53 -1.28 1.26 2.58
N LEU A 54 -1.21 -0.05 2.78
CA LEU A 54 0.03 -0.83 2.73
C LEU A 54 0.42 -1.06 1.28
N LEU A 55 1.59 -0.55 0.87
CA LEU A 55 2.14 -0.83 -0.45
C LEU A 55 3.02 -2.06 -0.41
N PHE A 56 2.67 -3.07 -1.20
CA PHE A 56 3.52 -4.23 -1.44
C PHE A 56 3.87 -4.33 -2.92
N GLN A 57 5.03 -4.91 -3.20
CA GLN A 57 5.52 -5.11 -4.56
C GLN A 57 6.31 -6.41 -4.68
N LYS A 58 6.54 -6.83 -5.92
CA LYS A 58 7.44 -7.93 -6.24
C LYS A 58 8.77 -7.35 -6.72
N ILE A 59 9.86 -7.71 -6.04
CA ILE A 59 11.24 -7.37 -6.41
C ILE A 59 11.98 -8.70 -6.63
N GLY A 60 12.38 -8.96 -7.86
CA GLY A 60 12.85 -10.26 -8.33
C GLY A 60 11.82 -11.34 -8.05
N LEU A 61 12.18 -12.33 -7.23
CA LEU A 61 11.29 -13.42 -6.80
C LEU A 61 10.59 -13.14 -5.47
N LYS A 62 10.88 -12.01 -4.81
CA LYS A 62 10.44 -11.71 -3.45
C LYS A 62 9.25 -10.78 -3.45
N LYS A 63 8.24 -11.09 -2.63
CA LYS A 63 7.17 -10.15 -2.28
C LYS A 63 7.62 -9.35 -1.08
N VAL A 64 7.44 -8.04 -1.12
CA VAL A 64 7.96 -7.14 -0.10
C VAL A 64 6.97 -6.01 0.23
N PHE A 65 6.97 -5.56 1.47
CA PHE A 65 6.31 -4.32 1.89
C PHE A 65 7.31 -3.18 1.84
N THR A 66 6.87 -2.02 1.35
CA THR A 66 7.76 -0.88 1.10
C THR A 66 7.31 0.42 1.74
N HIS A 67 5.99 0.68 1.76
CA HIS A 67 5.45 1.92 2.29
C HIS A 67 4.15 1.70 3.05
N LEU A 68 3.92 2.59 4.01
CA LEU A 68 2.59 2.96 4.48
C LEU A 68 2.30 4.35 3.94
N VAL A 69 1.18 4.51 3.26
CA VAL A 69 0.75 5.79 2.70
C VAL A 69 -0.70 6.08 3.07
N SER A 70 -1.08 7.36 3.09
CA SER A 70 -2.46 7.78 3.33
C SER A 70 -2.89 8.79 2.27
N PRO A 71 -4.12 8.73 1.74
CA PRO A 71 -4.65 9.78 0.88
C PRO A 71 -4.55 11.16 1.56
N THR A 72 -4.24 12.20 0.77
CA THR A 72 -4.15 13.58 1.29
C THR A 72 -5.48 14.30 1.31
N ASP A 73 -6.52 13.71 0.72
CA ASP A 73 -7.87 14.25 0.64
C ASP A 73 -8.89 13.11 0.46
N ASN A 74 -10.18 13.41 0.71
CA ASN A 74 -11.32 12.53 0.46
C ASN A 74 -11.89 12.67 -0.96
N SER A 75 -11.11 13.23 -1.90
CA SER A 75 -11.60 13.41 -3.27
C SER A 75 -11.63 12.09 -4.04
N GLN A 76 -12.42 12.05 -5.12
CA GLN A 76 -12.41 10.94 -6.06
C GLN A 76 -11.03 10.80 -6.72
N ALA A 77 -10.77 9.64 -7.34
CA ALA A 77 -9.58 9.45 -8.14
C ALA A 77 -9.50 10.51 -9.25
N LYS A 78 -8.32 11.10 -9.43
CA LYS A 78 -8.03 12.09 -10.47
C LYS A 78 -7.53 11.37 -11.72
N GLU A 79 -7.74 11.96 -12.89
CA GLU A 79 -7.29 11.40 -14.17
C GLU A 79 -6.07 12.15 -14.71
N ASP A 80 -5.05 11.40 -15.12
CA ASP A 80 -3.90 11.84 -15.89
C ASP A 80 -3.99 11.29 -17.31
N LYS A 81 -4.51 12.12 -18.22
CA LYS A 81 -4.76 11.75 -19.63
C LYS A 81 -3.50 11.47 -20.45
N THR A 82 -2.31 11.70 -19.88
CA THR A 82 -1.04 11.43 -20.57
C THR A 82 -0.60 9.97 -20.48
N ARG A 83 -1.24 9.18 -19.59
CA ARG A 83 -0.96 7.74 -19.40
C ARG A 83 -2.00 6.90 -20.15
N GLU A 84 -1.63 5.73 -20.63
CA GLU A 84 -2.55 4.91 -21.44
C GLU A 84 -3.32 3.86 -20.61
N LYS A 85 -2.68 3.28 -19.58
CA LYS A 85 -3.22 2.11 -18.85
C LYS A 85 -3.36 2.29 -17.34
N HIS A 86 -2.91 3.44 -16.83
CA HIS A 86 -2.91 3.78 -15.41
C HIS A 86 -3.17 5.28 -15.25
N ARG A 87 -4.31 5.74 -15.77
CA ARG A 87 -4.65 7.17 -15.78
C ARG A 87 -5.12 7.66 -14.43
N PHE A 88 -5.74 6.79 -13.65
CA PHE A 88 -6.33 7.19 -12.37
C PHE A 88 -5.28 7.22 -11.28
N TYR A 89 -5.31 8.25 -10.45
CA TYR A 89 -4.41 8.38 -9.32
C TYR A 89 -5.07 9.05 -8.11
N ARG A 90 -4.45 8.82 -6.94
CA ARG A 90 -4.70 9.59 -5.72
C ARG A 90 -3.41 10.24 -5.27
N ASN A 91 -3.51 11.46 -4.77
CA ASN A 91 -2.41 12.08 -4.04
C ASN A 91 -2.33 11.39 -2.67
N VAL A 92 -1.16 10.87 -2.34
CA VAL A 92 -0.90 10.21 -1.07
C VAL A 92 0.32 10.82 -0.40
N ARG A 93 0.30 10.82 0.93
CA ARG A 93 1.45 11.11 1.77
C ARG A 93 2.06 9.84 2.31
N ILE A 94 3.38 9.81 2.43
CA ILE A 94 4.14 8.75 3.09
C ILE A 94 3.96 8.91 4.60
N ILE A 95 3.51 7.83 5.24
CA ILE A 95 3.51 7.68 6.70
C ILE A 95 4.79 6.96 7.14
N ALA A 96 5.20 5.96 6.37
CA ALA A 96 6.41 5.18 6.60
C ALA A 96 6.98 4.68 5.27
N ALA A 97 8.31 4.60 5.17
CA ALA A 97 9.00 4.07 3.98
C ALA A 97 10.27 3.32 4.35
N THR A 98 10.38 2.05 3.97
CA THR A 98 11.61 1.28 4.21
C THR A 98 12.68 1.63 3.17
N PRO A 99 13.94 1.87 3.55
CA PRO A 99 15.02 1.94 2.58
C PRO A 99 15.26 0.56 1.94
N LEU A 100 15.80 0.51 0.72
CA LEU A 100 16.05 -0.74 -0.04
C LEU A 100 16.72 -1.85 0.78
N HIS A 101 17.72 -1.51 1.58
CA HIS A 101 18.50 -2.46 2.39
C HIS A 101 17.80 -2.94 3.68
N LYS A 102 16.61 -2.40 4.00
CA LYS A 102 15.76 -2.82 5.15
C LYS A 102 14.32 -3.11 4.72
N ILE A 103 14.13 -3.44 3.45
CA ILE A 103 12.83 -3.85 2.93
C ILE A 103 12.28 -5.04 3.72
N ILE A 104 10.98 -5.04 3.98
CA ILE A 104 10.31 -6.09 4.74
C ILE A 104 9.85 -7.18 3.77
N GLU A 105 10.52 -8.32 3.78
CA GLU A 105 10.11 -9.49 2.98
C GLU A 105 8.86 -10.14 3.58
N VAL A 106 7.81 -10.32 2.77
CA VAL A 106 6.54 -10.92 3.20
C VAL A 106 6.72 -12.34 3.75
N SER A 107 7.67 -13.11 3.20
CA SER A 107 8.01 -14.46 3.66
C SER A 107 8.49 -14.52 5.12
N SER A 108 8.98 -13.39 5.65
CA SER A 108 9.49 -13.26 7.02
C SER A 108 8.42 -12.78 8.03
N THR A 109 7.17 -12.66 7.60
CA THR A 109 6.07 -12.12 8.41
C THR A 109 4.90 -13.10 8.46
N PRO A 110 3.92 -12.91 9.37
CA PRO A 110 2.67 -13.67 9.35
C PRO A 110 1.89 -13.54 8.03
N TRP A 111 2.17 -12.51 7.24
CA TRP A 111 1.54 -12.31 5.92
C TRP A 111 1.95 -13.34 4.86
N LYS A 112 2.95 -14.18 5.12
CA LYS A 112 3.34 -15.27 4.21
C LYS A 112 2.19 -16.23 3.88
N GLU A 113 1.24 -16.38 4.81
CA GLU A 113 0.06 -17.24 4.66
C GLU A 113 -1.11 -16.52 3.97
N VAL A 114 -0.98 -15.23 3.68
CA VAL A 114 -2.04 -14.43 3.05
C VAL A 114 -2.09 -14.69 1.53
N ASN A 115 -3.27 -14.97 1.01
CA ASN A 115 -3.48 -15.17 -0.43
C ASN A 115 -3.61 -13.84 -1.17
N PHE A 116 -2.50 -13.33 -1.71
CA PHE A 116 -2.46 -12.09 -2.48
C PHE A 116 -3.05 -12.18 -3.91
N GLN A 117 -3.59 -13.32 -4.37
CA GLN A 117 -4.10 -13.46 -5.75
C GLN A 117 -5.18 -12.42 -6.08
N GLY A 118 -6.06 -12.07 -5.12
CA GLY A 118 -7.11 -11.05 -5.30
C GLY A 118 -6.62 -9.60 -5.31
N ILE A 119 -5.35 -9.35 -4.98
CA ILE A 119 -4.69 -8.03 -5.01
C ILE A 119 -3.70 -7.97 -6.20
N GLY A 120 -3.79 -8.95 -7.11
CA GLY A 120 -3.06 -8.94 -8.36
C GLY A 120 -3.37 -7.71 -9.22
N MET A 121 -2.49 -7.43 -10.18
CA MET A 121 -2.70 -6.42 -11.25
C MET A 121 -2.76 -4.95 -10.80
N GLY A 122 -2.32 -4.58 -9.60
CA GLY A 122 -2.23 -3.17 -9.20
C GLY A 122 -3.48 -2.63 -8.51
N ASN A 123 -4.43 -3.51 -8.17
CA ASN A 123 -5.62 -3.16 -7.41
C ASN A 123 -5.29 -2.68 -5.99
N VAL A 124 -6.17 -1.87 -5.42
CA VAL A 124 -6.25 -1.64 -3.97
C VAL A 124 -7.43 -2.43 -3.43
N CYS A 125 -7.22 -3.14 -2.33
CA CYS A 125 -8.22 -3.98 -1.70
C CYS A 125 -8.26 -3.69 -0.21
N GLU A 126 -9.45 -3.72 0.38
CA GLU A 126 -9.59 -3.72 1.82
C GLU A 126 -9.06 -5.05 2.36
N ILE A 127 -8.18 -5.01 3.37
CA ILE A 127 -7.47 -6.18 3.87
C ILE A 127 -8.45 -7.24 4.39
N LYS A 128 -9.58 -6.82 4.97
CA LYS A 128 -10.65 -7.71 5.44
C LYS A 128 -11.32 -8.52 4.32
N ASN A 129 -11.24 -8.08 3.07
CA ASN A 129 -11.84 -8.77 1.93
C ASN A 129 -10.91 -9.83 1.31
N ILE A 130 -9.72 -10.04 1.86
CA ILE A 130 -8.82 -11.10 1.41
C ILE A 130 -9.27 -12.42 2.05
N ASN A 131 -9.58 -13.44 1.26
CA ASN A 131 -10.16 -14.71 1.74
C ASN A 131 -9.40 -15.40 2.89
N SER A 132 -8.08 -15.22 2.99
CA SER A 132 -7.25 -15.80 4.06
C SER A 132 -7.20 -14.96 5.34
N VAL A 133 -7.81 -13.76 5.32
CA VAL A 133 -7.87 -12.84 6.44
C VAL A 133 -9.24 -12.94 7.09
N ASN A 134 -9.26 -13.02 8.41
CA ASN A 134 -10.47 -13.12 9.23
C ASN A 134 -10.23 -12.44 10.59
N ASP A 135 -11.29 -12.36 11.41
CA ASP A 135 -11.23 -11.67 12.70
C ASP A 135 -10.16 -12.24 13.66
N ASN A 136 -9.76 -13.51 13.51
CA ASN A 136 -8.75 -14.12 14.38
C ASN A 136 -7.32 -13.74 14.01
N ASN A 137 -7.05 -13.26 12.79
CA ASN A 137 -5.69 -12.91 12.35
C ASN A 137 -5.52 -11.46 11.89
N TYR A 138 -6.61 -10.73 11.67
CA TYR A 138 -6.57 -9.36 11.15
C TYR A 138 -5.70 -8.44 12.03
N ASP A 139 -5.95 -8.44 13.34
CA ASP A 139 -5.23 -7.57 14.30
C ASP A 139 -3.74 -7.92 14.37
N ASP A 140 -3.38 -9.20 14.34
CA ASP A 140 -1.99 -9.64 14.34
C ASP A 140 -1.26 -9.19 13.06
N LEU A 141 -1.93 -9.28 11.91
CA LEU A 141 -1.38 -8.88 10.62
C LEU A 141 -1.08 -7.37 10.57
N ILE A 142 -2.03 -6.52 10.98
CA ILE A 142 -1.84 -5.07 10.96
C ILE A 142 -0.84 -4.62 12.03
N ASN A 143 -0.81 -5.26 13.20
CA ASN A 143 0.16 -4.96 14.26
C ASN A 143 1.58 -5.36 13.87
N ASP A 144 1.78 -6.48 13.18
CA ASP A 144 3.09 -6.87 12.65
C ASP A 144 3.62 -5.82 11.66
N VAL A 145 2.78 -5.39 10.71
CA VAL A 145 3.13 -4.33 9.75
C VAL A 145 3.47 -3.04 10.49
N TRP A 146 2.60 -2.59 11.38
CA TRP A 146 2.82 -1.36 12.15
C TRP A 146 4.15 -1.39 12.92
N LYS A 147 4.41 -2.48 13.64
CA LYS A 147 5.65 -2.65 14.41
C LYS A 147 6.89 -2.62 13.52
N ARG A 148 6.86 -3.28 12.36
CA ARG A 148 7.98 -3.31 11.42
C ARG A 148 8.23 -1.99 10.73
N PHE A 149 7.19 -1.19 10.49
CA PHE A 149 7.31 0.14 9.91
C PHE A 149 7.62 1.25 10.93
N THR A 150 7.38 1.02 12.23
CA THR A 150 7.61 2.02 13.30
C THR A 150 9.01 2.68 13.25
N PRO A 151 10.11 1.96 13.01
CA PRO A 151 11.44 2.58 12.89
C PRO A 151 11.62 3.52 11.68
N PHE A 152 10.63 3.57 10.77
CA PHE A 152 10.69 4.27 9.49
C PHE A 152 9.59 5.34 9.33
N PHE A 153 8.89 5.69 10.41
CA PHE A 153 7.86 6.74 10.40
C PHE A 153 8.46 8.13 10.17
N ARG A 154 7.79 8.98 9.37
CA ARG A 154 8.26 10.32 8.92
C ARG A 154 7.42 11.52 9.37
#